data_AF-T1AX17-F1
#
_entry.id   AF-T1AX17-F1
#
_cell.length_a   1.000
_cell.length_b   1.000
_cell.length_c   1.000
_cell.angle_alpha   90.00
_cell.angle_beta   90.00
_cell.angle_gamma   90.00
#
_symmetry.space_group_name_H-M   'P 1'
#
loop_
_entity.id
_entity.type
_entity.pdbx_description
1 polymer ?
#
loop_
_entity_poly.entity_id
_entity_poly.type
_entity_poly.pdbx_seq_one_letter_code
_entity_poly.pdbx_strand_id
1 'polypeptide(L)'
;RCVLAWQSIGPLLELYGHGFAGAVVENAANTLILRCSDSGSGGGTAQFASSLIGQREVLRTTSSTSETQGSSLQHGLRIAPGTNRSKVSGTNTAPVVEPAALPAQIEGLENLRGYVHSHGLPFWSRCTLPLFEREAVAEAFIPRAAADAAQEEPT
;
A
#
# COMPACT_ATOMS: atom_id res chain seq x y z
N ARG A 1 -14.25 23.10 2.86
CA ARG A 1 -13.67 21.74 2.72
C ARG A 1 -12.47 21.67 3.65
N CYS A 2 -12.38 20.65 4.49
CA CYS A 2 -11.25 20.48 5.40
C CYS A 2 -10.27 19.48 4.78
N VAL A 3 -8.96 19.70 4.97
CA VAL A 3 -7.91 18.74 4.63
C VAL A 3 -7.22 18.42 5.94
N LEU A 4 -7.23 17.14 6.29
CA LEU A 4 -6.58 16.63 7.50
C LEU A 4 -5.46 15.70 7.06
N ALA A 5 -4.33 15.78 7.76
CA ALA A 5 -3.19 14.93 7.50
C ALA A 5 -2.55 14.52 8.82
N TRP A 6 -2.15 13.26 8.91
CA TRP A 6 -1.41 12.69 10.02
C TRP A 6 -0.41 11.68 9.45
N GLN A 7 0.73 11.51 10.13
CA GLN A 7 1.80 10.63 9.67
C GLN A 7 1.62 9.19 10.14
N SER A 8 0.96 9.00 11.28
CA SER A 8 0.70 7.70 11.90
C SER A 8 -0.69 7.70 12.52
N ILE A 9 -1.36 6.55 12.49
CA ILE A 9 -2.68 6.38 13.10
C ILE A 9 -2.60 6.22 14.62
N GLY A 10 -1.46 5.75 15.15
CA GLY A 10 -1.26 5.48 16.59
C GLY A 10 -1.57 6.70 17.48
N PRO A 11 -0.92 7.85 17.28
CA PRO A 11 -1.21 9.06 18.05
C PRO A 11 -2.67 9.54 17.90
N LEU A 12 -3.30 9.33 16.74
CA LEU A 12 -4.71 9.69 16.54
C LEU A 12 -5.61 8.80 17.40
N LEU A 13 -5.35 7.49 17.43
CA LEU A 13 -6.08 6.53 18.25
C LEU A 13 -5.86 6.77 19.75
N GLU A 14 -4.65 7.16 20.15
CA GLU A 14 -4.31 7.48 21.54
C GLU A 14 -5.02 8.75 22.02
N LEU A 15 -5.03 9.80 21.20
CA LEU A 15 -5.63 11.10 21.56
C LEU A 15 -7.16 11.07 21.54
N TYR A 16 -7.76 10.39 20.57
CA TYR A 16 -9.21 10.47 20.33
C TYR A 16 -9.97 9.16 20.60
N GLY A 17 -9.25 8.07 20.91
CA GLY A 17 -9.83 6.75 21.00
C GLY A 17 -10.19 6.15 19.63
N HIS A 18 -10.43 4.84 19.60
CA HIS A 18 -10.64 4.11 18.36
C HIS A 18 -11.91 4.54 17.60
N GLY A 19 -13.00 4.83 18.32
CA GLY A 19 -14.27 5.19 17.70
C GLY A 19 -14.23 6.52 16.96
N PHE A 20 -13.72 7.58 17.60
CA PHE A 20 -13.67 8.90 16.97
C PHE A 20 -12.61 8.95 15.86
N ALA A 21 -11.43 8.36 16.07
CA ALA A 21 -10.41 8.27 15.04
C ALA A 21 -10.93 7.54 13.79
N GLY A 22 -11.62 6.40 13.97
CA GLY A 22 -12.28 5.70 12.87
C GLY A 22 -13.29 6.58 12.16
N ALA A 23 -14.19 7.23 12.91
CA ALA A 23 -15.20 8.13 12.34
C ALA A 23 -14.58 9.29 11.53
N VAL A 24 -13.50 9.91 12.00
CA VAL A 24 -12.83 10.99 11.26
C VAL A 24 -12.29 10.50 9.91
N VAL A 25 -11.69 9.31 9.90
CA VAL A 25 -11.13 8.73 8.67
C VAL A 25 -12.24 8.26 7.72
N GLU A 26 -13.28 7.61 8.23
CA GLU A 26 -14.39 7.08 7.44
C GLU A 26 -15.28 8.18 6.85
N ASN A 27 -15.45 9.30 7.55
CA ASN A 27 -16.21 10.44 7.04
C ASN A 27 -15.43 11.29 6.02
N ALA A 28 -14.15 10.98 5.77
CA ALA A 28 -13.38 11.65 4.73
C ALA A 28 -13.83 11.17 3.34
N ALA A 29 -14.60 12.01 2.65
CA ALA A 29 -15.10 11.70 1.30
C ALA A 29 -13.98 11.48 0.27
N ASN A 30 -12.81 12.11 0.47
CA ASN A 30 -11.61 11.86 -0.32
C ASN A 30 -10.48 11.46 0.62
N THR A 31 -9.71 10.44 0.23
CA THR A 31 -8.62 9.89 1.04
C THR A 31 -7.39 9.69 0.18
N LEU A 32 -6.23 10.13 0.68
CA LEU A 32 -4.92 9.92 0.08
C LEU A 32 -4.04 9.15 1.06
N ILE A 33 -3.50 8.02 0.61
CA ILE A 33 -2.57 7.19 1.36
C ILE A 33 -1.22 7.23 0.64
N LEU A 34 -0.20 7.72 1.34
CA LEU A 34 1.20 7.66 0.91
C LEU A 34 1.93 6.53 1.66
N ARG A 35 3.23 6.38 1.42
CA ARG A 35 4.04 5.39 2.16
C ARG A 35 3.83 5.54 3.68
N CYS A 36 3.42 4.45 4.32
CA CYS A 36 3.30 4.33 5.77
C CYS A 36 4.09 3.10 6.22
N SER A 37 4.60 3.10 7.44
CA SER A 37 5.33 1.96 8.03
C SER A 37 4.52 1.26 9.11
N ASP A 38 4.81 -0.02 9.33
CA ASP A 38 4.33 -0.75 10.49
C ASP A 38 5.15 -0.34 11.73
N SER A 39 4.52 0.44 12.61
CA SER A 39 5.05 0.72 13.94
C SER A 39 4.68 -0.46 14.83
N GLY A 40 5.65 -1.34 15.11
CA GLY A 40 5.50 -2.70 15.67
C GLY A 40 4.84 -2.88 17.04
N SER A 41 3.94 -2.00 17.46
CA SER A 41 3.08 -2.15 18.64
C SER A 41 1.65 -1.70 18.29
N GLY A 42 0.76 -2.66 18.03
CA GLY A 42 -0.69 -2.43 17.90
C GLY A 42 -1.31 -2.57 16.50
N GLY A 43 -0.58 -3.09 15.52
CA GLY A 43 -1.04 -3.15 14.12
C GLY A 43 -0.82 -1.79 13.45
N GLY A 44 0.29 -1.65 12.74
CA GLY A 44 0.77 -0.33 12.34
C GLY A 44 -0.01 0.32 11.21
N THR A 45 0.41 1.55 10.90
CA THR A 45 -0.29 2.44 9.97
C THR A 45 -0.46 1.81 8.57
N ALA A 46 0.50 1.00 8.11
CA ALA A 46 0.39 0.25 6.86
C ALA A 46 -0.75 -0.78 6.87
N GLN A 47 -0.97 -1.45 8.01
CA GLN A 47 -2.05 -2.42 8.17
C GLN A 47 -3.42 -1.73 8.25
N PHE A 48 -3.50 -0.61 8.97
CA PHE A 48 -4.69 0.26 8.97
C PHE A 48 -5.02 0.76 7.56
N ALA A 49 -4.03 1.26 6.82
CA ALA A 49 -4.19 1.73 5.45
C ALA A 49 -4.65 0.61 4.50
N SER A 50 -4.08 -0.60 4.63
CA SER A 50 -4.52 -1.78 3.87
C SER A 50 -5.98 -2.13 4.16
N SER A 51 -6.38 -2.10 5.44
CA SER A 51 -7.78 -2.33 5.82
C SER A 51 -8.73 -1.26 5.27
N LEU A 52 -8.29 0.01 5.23
CA LEU A 52 -9.07 1.11 4.68
C LEU A 52 -9.27 1.00 3.16
N ILE A 53 -8.25 0.51 2.44
CA ILE A 53 -8.36 0.21 1.00
C ILE A 53 -9.32 -0.97 0.77
N GLY A 54 -9.30 -1.95 1.68
CA GLY A 54 -10.20 -3.08 1.68
C GLY A 54 -9.66 -4.32 0.98
N GLN A 55 -10.56 -5.25 0.70
CA GLN A 55 -10.27 -6.56 0.14
C GLN A 55 -10.82 -6.66 -1.29
N ARG A 56 -10.30 -7.61 -2.06
CA ARG A 56 -10.82 -7.97 -3.39
C ARG A 56 -10.93 -9.48 -3.51
N GLU A 57 -11.92 -9.93 -4.28
CA GLU A 57 -12.06 -11.33 -4.66
C GLU A 57 -11.33 -11.58 -6.00
N VAL A 58 -10.53 -12.63 -6.06
CA VAL A 58 -9.74 -13.02 -7.24
C VAL A 58 -9.88 -14.52 -7.51
N LEU A 59 -9.97 -14.89 -8.78
CA LEU A 59 -9.86 -16.29 -9.20
C LEU A 59 -8.39 -16.64 -9.40
N ARG A 60 -7.85 -17.55 -8.59
CA ARG A 60 -6.46 -17.98 -8.67
C ARG A 60 -6.37 -19.32 -9.37
N THR A 61 -5.65 -19.35 -10.49
CA THR A 61 -5.30 -20.57 -11.22
C THR A 61 -3.93 -21.06 -10.76
N THR A 62 -3.87 -22.25 -10.17
CA THR A 62 -2.62 -22.94 -9.84
C THR A 62 -2.37 -24.04 -10.88
N SER A 63 -1.24 -23.98 -11.57
CA SER A 63 -0.79 -25.02 -12.49
C SER A 63 0.30 -25.86 -11.81
N SER A 64 0.05 -27.16 -11.67
CA SER A 64 1.05 -28.11 -11.20
C SER A 64 1.54 -28.96 -12.38
N THR A 65 2.86 -29.07 -12.53
CA THR A 65 3.48 -29.93 -13.55
C THR A 65 4.37 -30.93 -12.82
N SER A 66 4.04 -32.22 -12.97
CA SER A 66 4.83 -33.33 -12.45
C SER A 66 5.48 -34.08 -13.62
N GLU A 67 6.79 -34.24 -13.58
CA GLU A 67 7.54 -35.08 -14.51
C GLU A 67 8.00 -36.34 -13.78
N THR A 68 7.49 -37.51 -14.18
CA THR A 68 7.97 -38.78 -13.66
C THR A 68 8.99 -39.38 -14.64
N GLN A 69 10.25 -39.47 -14.23
CA GLN A 69 11.23 -40.33 -14.90
C GLN A 69 11.00 -41.77 -14.43
N GLY A 70 10.55 -42.64 -15.34
CA GLY A 70 10.51 -44.07 -15.08
C GLY A 70 11.93 -44.63 -14.97
N SER A 71 12.44 -44.80 -13.74
CA SER A 71 13.63 -45.61 -13.49
C SER A 71 13.20 -47.07 -13.37
N SER A 72 13.27 -47.83 -14.45
CA SER A 72 13.06 -49.28 -14.41
C SER A 72 14.33 -49.96 -13.86
N LEU A 73 14.52 -49.92 -12.54
CA LEU A 73 15.39 -50.89 -11.87
C LEU A 73 14.56 -52.10 -11.45
N GLN A 74 14.24 -52.94 -12.44
CA GLN A 74 13.77 -54.29 -12.19
C GLN A 74 14.90 -55.26 -12.58
N HIS A 75 15.55 -55.81 -11.55
CA HIS A 75 16.22 -57.12 -11.56
C HIS A 75 17.25 -57.37 -12.70
N GLY A 76 18.49 -56.89 -12.52
CA GLY A 76 19.69 -57.55 -13.07
C GLY A 76 19.93 -57.53 -14.59
N LEU A 77 19.06 -56.95 -15.41
CA LEU A 77 19.24 -56.86 -16.86
C LEU A 77 19.40 -55.40 -17.31
N ARG A 78 20.51 -55.07 -17.97
CA ARG A 78 20.74 -53.76 -18.59
C ARG A 78 19.79 -53.62 -19.78
N ILE A 79 18.61 -53.04 -19.56
CA ILE A 79 17.70 -52.64 -20.64
C ILE A 79 18.02 -51.19 -21.02
N ALA A 80 18.04 -50.94 -22.32
CA ALA A 80 18.26 -49.64 -22.95
C ALA A 80 17.44 -48.51 -22.28
N PRO A 81 17.92 -47.26 -22.27
CA PRO A 81 17.23 -46.15 -21.63
C PRO A 81 15.82 -46.00 -22.21
N GLY A 82 14.81 -46.40 -21.43
CA GLY A 82 13.41 -46.29 -21.80
C GLY A 82 13.00 -44.83 -21.91
N THR A 83 12.44 -44.46 -23.06
CA THR A 83 12.04 -43.10 -23.43
C THR A 83 10.71 -42.64 -22.81
N ASN A 84 10.15 -43.39 -21.85
CA ASN A 84 8.84 -43.06 -21.25
C ASN A 84 8.97 -41.96 -20.20
N ARG A 85 8.98 -40.71 -20.68
CA ARG A 85 8.84 -39.50 -19.87
C ARG A 85 7.35 -39.14 -19.81
N SER A 86 6.68 -39.39 -18.69
CA SER A 86 5.30 -38.94 -18.49
C SER A 86 5.32 -37.56 -17.85
N LYS A 87 4.69 -36.58 -18.51
CA LYS A 87 4.42 -35.26 -17.94
C LYS A 87 2.94 -35.19 -17.62
N VAL A 88 2.60 -35.01 -16.35
CA VAL A 88 1.23 -34.75 -15.91
C VAL A 88 1.14 -33.27 -15.55
N SER A 89 0.27 -32.53 -16.23
CA SER A 89 -0.03 -31.15 -15.89
C SER A 89 -1.48 -31.05 -15.44
N GLY A 90 -1.71 -30.52 -14.25
CA GLY A 90 -3.02 -30.23 -13.69
C GLY A 90 -3.17 -28.73 -13.50
N THR A 91 -4.36 -28.21 -13.79
CA THR A 91 -4.72 -26.82 -13.47
C THR A 91 -5.90 -26.83 -12.51
N ASN A 92 -5.84 -26.01 -11.46
CA ASN A 92 -6.92 -25.85 -10.48
C ASN A 92 -7.23 -24.36 -10.35
N THR A 93 -8.51 -24.00 -10.35
CA THR A 93 -8.99 -22.61 -10.23
C THR A 93 -9.85 -22.47 -8.99
N ALA A 94 -9.48 -21.59 -8.06
CA ALA A 94 -10.25 -21.33 -6.84
C ALA A 94 -10.47 -19.83 -6.60
N PRO A 95 -11.68 -19.42 -6.16
CA PRO A 95 -11.91 -18.05 -5.69
C PRO A 95 -11.18 -17.83 -4.35
N VAL A 96 -10.50 -16.68 -4.22
CA VAL A 96 -9.74 -16.28 -3.03
C VAL A 96 -10.02 -14.81 -2.77
N VAL A 97 -10.24 -14.45 -1.50
CA VAL A 97 -10.31 -13.05 -1.06
C VAL A 97 -8.94 -12.65 -0.51
N GLU A 98 -8.41 -11.53 -0.99
CA GLU A 98 -7.11 -11.01 -0.56
C GLU A 98 -7.15 -9.47 -0.41
N PRO A 99 -6.20 -8.86 0.34
CA PRO A 99 -6.13 -7.41 0.44
C PRO A 99 -5.92 -6.79 -0.94
N ALA A 100 -6.69 -5.75 -1.26
CA ALA A 100 -6.54 -5.07 -2.54
C ALA A 100 -5.17 -4.36 -2.67
N ALA A 101 -4.61 -3.94 -1.54
CA ALA A 101 -3.21 -3.56 -1.38
C ALA A 101 -2.66 -4.19 -0.10
N LEU A 102 -1.54 -4.91 -0.21
CA LEU A 102 -0.87 -5.53 0.94
C LEU A 102 -0.17 -4.45 1.80
N PRO A 103 -0.10 -4.60 3.13
CA PRO A 103 0.66 -3.68 3.98
C PRO A 103 2.09 -3.47 3.49
N ALA A 104 2.82 -4.56 3.16
CA ALA A 104 4.18 -4.48 2.62
C ALA A 104 4.29 -3.72 1.29
N GLN A 105 3.24 -3.72 0.46
CA GLN A 105 3.22 -2.92 -0.77
C GLN A 105 3.07 -1.43 -0.47
N ILE A 106 2.35 -1.08 0.60
CA ILE A 106 2.18 0.30 1.08
C ILE A 106 3.50 0.80 1.68
N GLU A 107 4.18 -0.03 2.47
CA GLU A 107 5.51 0.28 3.02
C GLU A 107 6.57 0.46 1.93
N GLY A 108 6.49 -0.35 0.87
CA GLY A 108 7.37 -0.29 -0.28
C GLY A 108 7.06 0.84 -1.28
N LEU A 109 6.08 1.71 -1.01
CA LEU A 109 5.77 2.83 -1.90
C LEU A 109 6.96 3.80 -1.97
N GLU A 110 7.29 4.25 -3.18
CA GLU A 110 8.24 5.32 -3.37
C GLU A 110 7.67 6.67 -2.89
N ASN A 111 8.57 7.62 -2.62
CA ASN A 111 8.16 8.99 -2.31
C ASN A 111 7.26 9.53 -3.43
N LEU A 112 6.23 10.30 -3.03
CA LEU A 112 5.24 10.91 -3.93
C LEU A 112 4.33 9.92 -4.66
N ARG A 113 4.38 8.62 -4.34
CA ARG A 113 3.45 7.62 -4.87
C ARG A 113 2.52 7.12 -3.77
N GLY A 114 1.29 6.81 -4.15
CA GLY A 114 0.25 6.46 -3.20
C GLY A 114 -1.00 5.86 -3.81
N TYR A 115 -2.02 5.75 -2.97
CA TYR A 115 -3.38 5.37 -3.34
C TYR A 115 -4.33 6.52 -3.01
N VAL A 116 -5.27 6.78 -3.90
CA VAL A 116 -6.31 7.80 -3.72
C VAL A 116 -7.69 7.18 -3.88
N HIS A 117 -8.58 7.54 -2.97
CA HIS A 117 -10.01 7.34 -3.08
C HIS A 117 -10.66 8.71 -3.25
N SER A 118 -11.38 8.91 -4.34
CA SER A 118 -12.09 10.15 -4.61
C SER A 118 -13.58 9.94 -4.47
N HIS A 119 -14.27 10.91 -3.90
CA HIS A 119 -15.71 10.89 -3.75
C HIS A 119 -16.38 10.69 -5.12
N GLY A 120 -17.30 9.73 -5.18
CA GLY A 120 -18.03 9.39 -6.40
C GLY A 120 -17.36 8.32 -7.27
N LEU A 121 -16.13 7.88 -6.94
CA LEU A 121 -15.52 6.71 -7.56
C LEU A 121 -15.64 5.51 -6.62
N PRO A 122 -16.05 4.33 -7.12
CA PRO A 122 -16.23 3.14 -6.28
C PRO A 122 -14.92 2.36 -6.06
N PHE A 123 -13.80 2.85 -6.58
CA PHE A 123 -12.52 2.15 -6.55
C PHE A 123 -11.37 3.06 -6.13
N TRP A 124 -10.36 2.45 -5.51
CA TRP A 124 -9.08 3.08 -5.24
C TRP A 124 -8.22 3.13 -6.51
N SER A 125 -7.48 4.23 -6.68
CA SER A 125 -6.55 4.41 -7.79
C SER A 125 -5.13 4.64 -7.27
N ARG A 126 -4.12 4.13 -8.00
CA ARG A 126 -2.73 4.55 -7.75
C ARG A 126 -2.53 5.97 -8.25
N CYS A 127 -1.82 6.79 -7.49
CA CYS A 127 -1.51 8.16 -7.85
C CYS A 127 -0.01 8.46 -7.71
N THR A 128 0.44 9.44 -8.49
CA THR A 128 1.77 10.05 -8.38
C THR A 128 1.56 11.55 -8.20
N LEU A 129 2.16 12.11 -7.16
CA LEU A 129 2.13 13.53 -6.87
C LEU A 129 3.29 14.21 -7.60
N PRO A 130 3.02 15.14 -8.54
CA PRO A 130 4.09 15.92 -9.13
C PRO A 130 4.67 16.87 -8.08
N LEU A 131 5.99 17.01 -8.07
CA LEU A 131 6.61 18.17 -7.44
C LEU A 131 6.26 19.39 -8.27
N PHE A 132 5.83 20.45 -7.61
CA PHE A 132 5.67 21.75 -8.25
C PHE A 132 6.41 22.78 -7.41
N GLU A 133 7.18 23.60 -8.09
CA GLU A 133 7.76 24.78 -7.48
C GLU A 133 6.71 25.88 -7.49
N ARG A 134 6.63 26.62 -6.39
CA ARG A 134 5.77 27.78 -6.25
C ARG A 134 6.62 28.96 -5.85
N GLU A 135 6.46 30.07 -6.56
CA GLU A 135 7.08 31.33 -6.17
C GLU A 135 6.60 31.73 -4.77
N ALA A 136 7.55 32.12 -3.91
CA ALA A 136 7.25 32.55 -2.56
C ALA A 136 6.48 33.87 -2.62
N VAL A 137 5.19 33.82 -2.27
CA VAL A 137 4.31 35.01 -2.27
C VAL A 137 4.62 35.93 -1.08
N ALA A 138 5.18 35.38 0.00
CA ALA A 138 5.59 36.09 1.19
C ALA A 138 6.73 35.34 1.88
N GLU A 139 7.48 36.05 2.73
CA GLU A 139 8.47 35.42 3.60
C GLU A 139 7.79 34.45 4.58
N ALA A 140 8.41 33.28 4.79
CA ALA A 140 7.83 32.23 5.62
C ALA A 140 7.69 32.64 7.10
N PHE A 141 8.58 33.50 7.58
CA PHE A 141 8.58 33.99 8.95
C PHE A 141 9.34 35.32 9.04
N ILE A 142 8.68 36.35 9.55
CA ILE A 142 9.29 37.64 9.85
C ILE A 142 9.35 37.78 11.37
N PRO A 143 10.53 37.72 12.00
CA PRO A 143 10.67 38.00 13.42
C PRO A 143 10.19 39.42 13.72
N ARG A 144 9.45 39.60 14.81
CA ARG A 144 8.85 40.90 15.16
C ARG A 144 9.87 42.04 15.24
N ALA A 145 11.06 41.78 15.80
CA ALA A 145 12.13 42.76 15.87
C ALA A 145 12.64 43.23 14.49
N ALA A 146 12.59 42.37 13.46
CA ALA A 146 12.94 42.72 12.09
C ALA A 146 11.82 43.49 11.38
N ALA A 147 10.55 43.18 11.71
CA ALA A 147 9.40 43.93 11.23
C ALA A 147 9.40 45.37 11.78
N ASP A 148 9.73 45.55 13.07
CA ASP A 148 9.80 46.86 13.71
C ASP A 148 10.97 47.70 13.13
N ALA A 149 12.14 47.10 12.89
CA ALA A 149 13.28 47.77 12.25
C ALA A 149 13.01 48.16 10.78
N ALA A 150 12.23 47.35 10.03
CA ALA A 150 11.84 47.67 8.66
C ALA A 150 10.77 48.77 8.57
N GLN A 151 10.05 49.04 9.66
CA GLN A 151 9.12 50.19 9.77
C GLN A 151 9.82 51.48 10.22
N GLU A 152 11.04 51.38 10.75
CA GLU A 152 11.85 52.49 11.29
C GLU A 152 12.88 53.07 10.29
N GLU A 153 12.89 52.65 9.02
CA GLU A 153 13.59 53.41 7.95
C GLU A 153 12.64 54.44 7.29
N PRO A 154 12.61 55.70 7.76
CA PRO A 154 12.08 56.81 6.99
C PRO A 154 13.15 57.33 6.00
N THR A 155 12.66 57.71 4.82
CA THR A 155 13.24 58.59 3.77
C THR A 155 14.38 59.52 4.19
#